data_AF-A0A9E1RQP4-F1
#
_entry.id   AF-A0A9E1RQP4-F1
#
_cell.length_a   1.000
_cell.length_b   1.000
_cell.length_c   1.000
_cell.angle_alpha   90.00
_cell.angle_beta   90.00
_cell.angle_gamma   90.00
#
_symmetry.space_group_name_H-M   'P 1'
#
loop_
_entity.id
_entity.type
_entity.pdbx_description
1 polymer ?
#
loop_
_entity_poly.entity_id
_entity_poly.type
_entity_poly.pdbx_seq_one_letter_code
_entity_poly.pdbx_strand_id
1 'polypeptide(L)' 'MAERAVAPVSRTPLSTAEVAQLRSVTPGADNIIHLNHAGASLPTQATLDAQIHHLQHEAMTGGYEAANDAAERSEAVYSS' A
#
# COMPACT_ATOMS: atom_id res chain seq x y z
N MET A 1 -18.41 -18.44 -12.79
CA MET A 1 -17.27 -18.42 -11.86
C MET A 1 -16.15 -19.24 -12.49
N ALA A 2 -15.24 -18.59 -13.22
CA ALA A 2 -14.10 -19.28 -13.84
C ALA A 2 -12.93 -19.27 -12.85
N GLU A 3 -12.37 -20.44 -12.58
CA GLU A 3 -11.20 -20.61 -11.73
C GLU A 3 -9.98 -19.97 -12.41
N ARG A 4 -9.46 -18.87 -11.84
CA ARG A 4 -8.21 -18.27 -12.31
C ARG A 4 -7.06 -19.15 -11.84
N ALA A 5 -6.36 -19.76 -12.79
CA ALA A 5 -5.09 -20.42 -12.51
C ALA A 5 -4.11 -19.41 -11.88
N VAL A 6 -3.68 -19.67 -10.65
CA VAL A 6 -2.64 -18.89 -9.96
C VAL A 6 -1.30 -19.25 -10.58
N ALA A 7 -0.62 -18.26 -11.17
CA ALA A 7 0.74 -18.42 -11.67
C ALA A 7 1.69 -18.87 -10.53
N PRO A 8 2.72 -19.68 -10.81
CA PRO A 8 3.65 -20.15 -9.79
C PRO A 8 4.38 -18.97 -9.14
N VAL A 9 4.30 -18.85 -7.82
CA VAL A 9 4.99 -17.81 -7.04
C VAL A 9 6.47 -18.15 -6.91
N SER A 10 7.34 -17.22 -7.33
CA SER A 10 8.79 -17.32 -7.11
C SER A 10 9.09 -17.33 -5.61
N ARG A 11 9.89 -18.31 -5.16
CA ARG A 11 10.29 -18.45 -3.74
C ARG A 11 11.70 -17.95 -3.46
N THR A 12 12.26 -17.12 -4.34
CA THR A 12 13.60 -16.57 -4.15
C THR A 12 13.56 -15.55 -3.01
N PRO A 13 14.35 -15.73 -1.94
CA PRO A 13 14.38 -14.77 -0.85
C PRO A 13 15.00 -13.44 -1.31
N LEU A 14 14.50 -12.33 -0.76
CA LEU A 14 15.07 -11.01 -0.97
C LEU A 14 16.50 -10.95 -0.42
N SER A 15 17.38 -10.26 -1.14
CA SER A 15 18.72 -9.91 -0.67
C SER A 15 18.65 -8.92 0.50
N THR A 16 19.74 -8.82 1.26
CA THR A 16 19.85 -7.85 2.37
C THR A 16 19.66 -6.41 1.89
N ALA A 17 20.12 -6.07 0.68
CA ALA A 17 19.97 -4.74 0.12
C ALA A 17 18.51 -4.43 -0.23
N GLU A 18 17.77 -5.39 -0.80
CA GLU A 18 16.34 -5.24 -1.09
C GLU A 18 15.53 -5.07 0.20
N VAL A 19 15.84 -5.85 1.23
CA VAL A 19 15.20 -5.69 2.55
C VAL A 19 15.49 -4.31 3.15
N ALA A 20 16.75 -3.85 3.09
CA ALA A 20 17.12 -2.53 3.58
C ALA A 20 16.37 -1.41 2.84
N GLN A 21 16.23 -1.50 1.52
CA GLN A 21 15.49 -0.55 0.70
C GLN A 21 13.99 -0.52 1.05
N LEU A 22 13.37 -1.68 1.26
CA LEU A 22 11.95 -1.76 1.65
C LEU A 22 11.71 -1.18 3.05
N ARG A 23 12.66 -1.41 3.97
CA ARG A 23 12.61 -0.81 5.32
C ARG A 23 12.77 0.70 5.27
N SER A 24 13.70 1.23 4.46
CA SER A 24 13.92 2.68 4.39
C SER A 24 12.72 3.47 3.86
N VAL A 25 11.86 2.83 3.04
CA VAL A 25 10.61 3.45 2.56
C VAL A 25 9.41 3.18 3.48
N THR A 26 9.62 2.49 4.61
CA THR A 26 8.58 2.16 5.59
C THR A 26 8.90 2.85 6.91
N PRO A 27 8.36 4.04 7.18
CA PRO A 27 8.82 4.90 8.28
C PRO A 27 8.80 4.23 9.67
N GLY A 28 7.83 3.35 9.92
CA GLY A 28 7.72 2.65 11.20
C GLY A 28 8.71 1.49 11.37
N ALA A 29 9.38 1.04 10.30
CA ALA A 29 10.19 -0.18 10.31
C ALA A 29 11.41 -0.07 11.21
N ASP A 30 11.99 1.13 11.35
CA ASP A 30 13.18 1.38 12.16
C ASP A 30 12.85 1.82 13.60
N ASN A 31 11.58 2.06 13.91
CA ASN A 31 11.16 2.56 15.21
C ASN A 31 10.79 1.44 16.19
N ILE A 32 10.24 0.33 15.69
CA ILE A 32 9.73 -0.78 16.50
C ILE A 32 9.98 -2.14 15.84
N ILE A 33 10.00 -3.20 16.66
CA ILE A 33 9.94 -4.58 16.20
C ILE A 33 8.46 -4.96 16.05
N HIS A 34 7.90 -4.76 14.85
CA HIS A 34 6.48 -5.01 14.58
C HIS A 34 6.23 -6.47 14.19
N LEU A 35 5.75 -7.29 15.12
CA LEU A 35 5.44 -8.72 14.84
C LEU A 35 3.95 -8.98 14.54
N ASN A 36 3.10 -7.94 14.55
CA ASN A 36 1.65 -8.05 14.34
C ASN A 36 1.22 -7.79 12.89
N HIS A 37 2.00 -8.26 11.92
CA HIS A 37 1.75 -8.04 10.49
C HIS A 37 0.43 -8.65 9.98
N ALA A 38 -0.01 -9.75 10.59
CA ALA A 38 -1.23 -10.45 10.20
C ALA A 38 -2.52 -9.65 10.47
N GLY A 39 -2.50 -8.77 11.48
CA GLY A 39 -3.61 -7.86 11.76
C GLY A 39 -3.54 -6.61 10.88
N ALA A 40 -2.41 -5.91 10.94
CA ALA A 40 -2.14 -4.75 10.09
C ALA A 40 -0.62 -4.53 9.96
N SER A 41 -0.15 -4.38 8.74
CA SER A 41 1.25 -4.04 8.48
C SER A 41 1.47 -2.52 8.52
N LEU A 42 2.73 -2.12 8.73
CA LEU A 42 3.14 -0.72 8.65
C LEU A 42 3.05 -0.25 7.20
N PRO A 43 2.47 0.94 6.92
CA PRO A 43 2.40 1.47 5.56
C PRO A 43 3.78 1.94 5.10
N THR A 44 4.04 1.81 3.80
CA THR A 44 5.13 2.56 3.15
C THR A 44 4.82 4.06 3.17
N GLN A 45 5.83 4.90 2.99
CA GLN A 45 5.65 6.35 2.88
C GLN A 45 4.67 6.71 1.75
N ALA A 46 4.77 6.04 0.60
CA ALA A 46 3.86 6.27 -0.53
C ALA A 46 2.40 5.94 -0.20
N THR A 47 2.15 4.85 0.53
CA THR A 47 0.79 4.50 1.00
C THR A 47 0.27 5.53 2.00
N LEU A 48 1.11 5.95 2.96
CA LEU A 48 0.77 6.94 3.96
C LEU A 48 0.44 8.30 3.31
N ASP A 49 1.26 8.75 2.37
CA ASP A 49 1.08 10.01 1.66
C ASP A 49 -0.22 10.00 0.84
N ALA A 50 -0.52 8.89 0.15
CA ALA A 50 -1.76 8.75 -0.62
C ALA A 50 -3.00 8.86 0.27
N GLN A 51 -2.98 8.25 1.46
CA GLN A 51 -4.07 8.33 2.43
C GLN A 51 -4.24 9.75 2.97
N ILE A 52 -3.14 10.39 3.41
CA ILE A 52 -3.18 11.76 3.95
C ILE A 52 -3.65 12.74 2.88
N HIS A 53 -3.14 12.64 1.66
CA HIS A 53 -3.56 13.48 0.54
C HIS A 53 -5.06 13.32 0.26
N HIS A 54 -5.59 12.10 0.28
CA HIS A 54 -7.01 11.89 0.05
C HIS A 54 -7.86 12.55 1.14
N LEU A 55 -7.51 12.38 2.42
CA LEU A 55 -8.20 13.03 3.54
C LEU A 55 -8.16 14.57 3.45
N GLN A 56 -7.02 15.12 3.02
CA GLN A 56 -6.89 16.56 2.77
C GLN A 56 -7.78 17.01 1.61
N HIS A 57 -7.87 16.20 0.55
CA HIS A 57 -8.74 16.50 -0.60
C HIS A 57 -10.21 16.49 -0.19
N GLU A 58 -10.66 15.46 0.53
CA GLU A 58 -12.02 15.38 1.09
C GLU A 58 -12.37 16.62 1.93
N ALA A 59 -11.43 17.09 2.76
CA ALA A 59 -11.63 18.27 3.58
C ALA A 59 -11.78 19.57 2.76
N MET A 60 -11.22 19.62 1.54
CA MET A 60 -11.25 20.79 0.67
C MET A 60 -12.41 20.77 -0.33
N THR A 61 -12.78 19.60 -0.86
CA THR A 61 -13.73 19.48 -1.98
C THR A 61 -15.04 18.79 -1.61
N GLY A 62 -15.10 18.12 -0.45
CA GLY A 62 -16.18 17.20 -0.10
C GLY A 62 -15.83 15.74 -0.41
N GLY A 63 -16.35 14.83 0.40
CA GLY A 63 -16.00 13.41 0.35
C GLY A 63 -16.47 12.70 -0.92
N TYR A 64 -17.65 13.06 -1.44
CA TYR A 64 -18.19 12.44 -2.66
C TYR A 64 -17.42 12.90 -3.90
N GLU A 65 -17.09 14.18 -3.96
CA GLU A 65 -16.29 14.79 -5.03
C GLU A 65 -14.89 14.17 -5.05
N ALA A 66 -14.25 14.08 -3.88
CA ALA A 66 -12.93 13.46 -3.75
C ALA A 66 -12.94 11.96 -4.11
N ALA A 67 -13.99 11.23 -3.76
CA ALA A 67 -14.14 9.82 -4.12
C ALA A 67 -14.31 9.64 -5.64
N ASN A 68 -15.12 10.49 -6.29
CA ASN A 68 -15.28 10.47 -7.75
C ASN A 68 -13.95 10.76 -8.47
N ASP A 69 -13.20 11.76 -8.01
CA ASP A 69 -11.89 12.11 -8.59
C ASP A 69 -10.84 11.01 -8.39
N ALA A 70 -10.96 10.20 -7.32
CA ALA A 70 -10.06 9.09 -7.04
C ALA A 70 -10.49 7.76 -7.70
N ALA A 71 -11.69 7.67 -8.27
CA ALA A 71 -12.30 6.41 -8.69
C ALA A 71 -11.42 5.61 -9.66
N GLU A 72 -10.90 6.25 -10.71
CA GLU A 72 -10.04 5.58 -11.70
C GLU A 72 -8.75 5.03 -11.08
N ARG A 73 -8.12 5.79 -10.18
CA ARG A 73 -6.89 5.37 -9.49
C ARG A 73 -7.15 4.21 -8.54
N SER A 74 -8.28 4.22 -7.83
CA SER A 74 -8.69 3.14 -6.92
C SER A 74 -8.98 1.85 -7.67
N GLU A 75 -9.68 1.91 -8.79
CA GLU A 75 -9.96 0.74 -9.64
C GLU A 75 -8.68 0.15 -10.25
N ALA A 76 -7.72 0.99 -10.63
CA ALA A 76 -6.44 0.55 -11.18
C ALA A 76 -5.60 -0.30 -10.20
N VAL A 77 -5.86 -0.26 -8.89
CA VAL A 77 -5.17 -1.12 -7.91
C VAL A 77 -5.51 -2.60 -8.11
N TYR A 78 -6.71 -2.93 -8.57
CA TYR A 78 -7.11 -4.32 -8.79
C TYR A 78 -6.50 -4.94 -10.06
N SER A 79 -5.87 -4.12 -10.90
CA SER A 79 -5.23 -4.54 -12.15
C SER A 79 -3.69 -4.48 -12.10
N SER A 80 -3.09 -4.07 -10.97
CA SER A 80 -1.63 -4.02 -10.77
C SER A 80 -1.00 -5.32 -10.26
#